data_AF-A0A950XZ91-F1
#
_entry.id   AF-A0A950XZ91-F1
#
_cell.length_a   1.000
_cell.length_b   1.000
_cell.length_c   1.000
_cell.angle_alpha   90.00
_cell.angle_beta   90.00
_cell.angle_gamma   90.00
#
_symmetry.space_group_name_H-M   'P 1'
#
loop_
_entity.id
_entity.type
_entity.pdbx_description
1 polymer ?
#
loop_
_entity_poly.entity_id
_entity_poly.type
_entity_poly.pdbx_seq_one_letter_code
_entity_poly.pdbx_strand_id
1 'polypeptide(L)'
;MLNWMPPFSSLAETTWGFPILSALHVLGLAWFGGTVLLPGELARLKRWGLAFMAATGAALFLMQPARYAHSAAFWIKVLLIVAVVVPRRIGLWATVGLWFAVICAARAIAYF
;
A
#
# COMPACT_ATOMS: atom_id res chain seq x y z
N MET A 1 -28.07 13.93 9.61
CA MET A 1 -26.65 13.78 9.23
C MET A 1 -26.10 12.59 10.01
N LEU A 2 -25.74 11.50 9.32
CA LEU A 2 -25.17 10.32 9.99
C LEU A 2 -23.76 10.73 10.43
N ASN A 3 -23.46 10.71 11.74
CA ASN A 3 -22.11 10.92 12.27
C ASN A 3 -21.23 9.73 11.88
N TRP A 4 -20.78 9.70 10.63
CA TRP A 4 -19.79 8.75 10.14
C TRP A 4 -18.45 9.08 10.79
N MET A 5 -18.22 8.53 11.99
CA MET A 5 -16.87 8.42 12.53
C MET A 5 -16.17 7.32 11.72
N PRO A 6 -15.10 7.64 10.98
CA PRO A 6 -14.38 6.62 10.25
C PRO A 6 -13.84 5.58 11.26
N PRO A 7 -13.97 4.28 10.97
CA PRO A 7 -13.31 3.27 11.78
C PRO A 7 -11.81 3.62 11.83
N PHE A 8 -11.18 3.50 12.99
CA PHE A 8 -9.80 3.95 13.29
C PHE A 8 -9.58 5.44 13.63
N SER A 9 -10.63 6.27 13.78
CA SER A 9 -10.47 7.66 14.28
C SER A 9 -9.73 7.72 15.63
N SER A 10 -10.06 6.83 16.56
CA SER A 10 -9.40 6.75 17.87
C SER A 10 -7.91 6.38 17.78
N LEU A 11 -7.50 5.65 16.74
CA LEU A 11 -6.09 5.34 16.49
C LEU A 11 -5.37 6.51 15.79
N ALA A 12 -6.09 7.27 14.95
CA ALA A 12 -5.56 8.48 14.32
C ALA A 12 -5.32 9.62 15.34
N GLU A 13 -6.07 9.64 16.44
CA GLU A 13 -5.88 10.58 17.56
C GLU A 13 -4.63 10.26 18.40
N THR A 14 -4.09 9.05 18.30
CA THR A 14 -2.87 8.68 19.05
C THR A 14 -1.61 9.15 18.34
N THR A 15 -0.62 9.59 19.12
CA THR A 15 0.70 10.02 18.61
C THR A 15 1.41 8.94 17.79
N TRP A 16 1.15 7.66 18.10
CA TRP A 16 1.86 6.52 17.53
C TRP A 16 1.07 5.68 16.53
N GLY A 17 -0.26 5.85 16.45
CA GLY A 17 -1.11 5.02 15.59
C GLY A 17 -0.71 5.13 14.12
N PHE A 18 -0.54 6.36 13.63
CA PHE A 18 -0.12 6.58 12.25
C PHE A 18 1.32 6.08 11.96
N PRO A 19 2.37 6.41 12.76
CA PRO A 19 3.72 5.87 12.54
C PRO A 19 3.80 4.34 12.55
N ILE A 20 3.16 3.68 13.51
CA ILE A 20 3.19 2.21 13.63
C ILE A 20 2.49 1.58 12.43
N LEU A 21 1.30 2.06 12.08
CA LEU A 21 0.55 1.51 10.95
C LEU A 21 1.27 1.75 9.62
N SER A 22 1.93 2.91 9.47
CA SER A 22 2.79 3.20 8.32
C SER A 22 3.99 2.25 8.24
N ALA A 23 4.66 1.97 9.35
CA ALA A 23 5.76 1.02 9.39
C ALA A 23 5.31 -0.40 9.02
N LEU A 24 4.18 -0.86 9.56
CA LEU A 24 3.57 -2.14 9.20
C LEU A 24 3.21 -2.20 7.71
N HIS A 25 2.69 -1.11 7.15
CA HIS A 25 2.39 -1.05 5.72
C HIS A 25 3.64 -1.17 4.85
N VAL A 26 4.74 -0.50 5.22
CA VAL A 26 6.03 -0.62 4.52
C VAL A 26 6.59 -2.05 4.64
N LEU A 27 6.46 -2.69 5.80
CA LEU A 27 6.82 -4.09 5.96
C LEU A 27 6.04 -5.01 5.01
N GLY A 28 4.72 -4.80 4.90
CA GLY A 28 3.88 -5.54 3.96
C GLY A 28 4.26 -5.32 2.50
N LEU A 29 4.60 -4.08 2.16
CA LEU A 29 5.09 -3.70 0.84
C LEU A 29 6.40 -4.44 0.51
N ALA A 30 7.35 -4.47 1.45
CA ALA A 30 8.63 -5.14 1.29
C ALA A 30 8.47 -6.68 1.19
N TRP A 31 7.61 -7.28 2.02
CA TRP A 31 7.29 -8.70 1.93
C TRP A 31 6.70 -9.03 0.55
N PHE A 32 5.62 -8.35 0.16
CA PHE A 32 4.97 -8.62 -1.11
C PHE A 32 5.94 -8.38 -2.29
N GLY A 33 6.65 -7.25 -2.31
CA GLY A 33 7.62 -6.93 -3.36
C GLY A 33 8.75 -7.94 -3.47
N GLY A 34 9.32 -8.38 -2.35
CA GLY A 34 10.32 -9.44 -2.33
C GLY A 34 9.77 -10.74 -2.94
N THR A 35 8.56 -11.16 -2.55
CA THR A 35 7.96 -12.39 -3.10
C THR A 35 7.57 -12.30 -4.57
N VAL A 36 7.32 -11.10 -5.09
CA VAL A 36 7.02 -10.88 -6.52
C VAL A 36 8.27 -11.00 -7.39
N LEU A 37 9.44 -10.67 -6.86
CA LEU A 37 10.72 -10.76 -7.57
C LEU A 37 11.31 -12.17 -7.55
N LEU A 38 10.88 -13.02 -6.62
CA LEU A 38 11.37 -14.40 -6.49
C LEU A 38 10.61 -15.36 -7.42
N PRO A 39 11.30 -16.10 -8.30
CA PRO A 39 10.69 -17.18 -9.08
C PRO A 39 10.40 -18.38 -8.17
N GLY A 40 9.14 -18.85 -8.10
CA GLY A 40 8.80 -20.12 -7.42
C GLY A 40 7.42 -20.21 -6.76
N GLU A 41 7.13 -21.35 -6.13
CA GLU A 41 5.87 -21.72 -5.46
C GLU A 41 5.57 -20.96 -4.15
N LEU A 42 5.94 -19.69 -4.06
CA LEU A 42 5.64 -18.84 -2.90
C LEU A 42 4.21 -18.27 -2.96
N ALA A 43 3.29 -18.91 -3.68
CA ALA A 43 1.94 -18.41 -3.92
C ALA A 43 1.15 -18.15 -2.61
N ARG A 44 1.42 -18.93 -1.55
CA ARG A 44 0.82 -18.70 -0.23
C ARG A 44 1.43 -17.46 0.45
N LEU A 45 2.76 -17.33 0.48
CA LEU A 45 3.43 -16.17 1.07
C LEU A 45 3.09 -14.88 0.31
N LYS A 46 3.03 -14.94 -1.02
CA LYS A 46 2.62 -13.81 -1.88
C LYS A 46 1.21 -13.35 -1.55
N ARG A 47 0.25 -14.28 -1.37
CA ARG A 47 -1.12 -13.96 -0.98
C ARG A 47 -1.19 -13.32 0.41
N TRP A 48 -0.45 -13.84 1.38
CA TRP A 48 -0.41 -13.25 2.73
C TRP A 48 0.25 -11.87 2.75
N GLY A 49 1.38 -11.70 2.05
CA GLY A 49 2.03 -10.40 1.89
C GLY A 49 1.11 -9.38 1.23
N LEU A 50 0.41 -9.77 0.16
CA LEU A 50 -0.59 -8.93 -0.50
C LEU A 50 -1.75 -8.57 0.43
N ALA A 51 -2.32 -9.55 1.14
CA ALA A 51 -3.42 -9.32 2.07
C ALA A 51 -3.01 -8.40 3.22
N PHE A 52 -1.82 -8.59 3.79
CA PHE A 52 -1.27 -7.76 4.86
C PHE A 52 -0.99 -6.33 4.39
N MET A 53 -0.37 -6.16 3.23
CA MET A 53 -0.15 -4.86 2.59
C MET A 53 -1.48 -4.14 2.29
N ALA A 54 -2.49 -4.86 1.79
CA ALA A 54 -3.80 -4.32 1.49
C ALA A 54 -4.56 -3.91 2.76
N ALA A 55 -4.55 -4.75 3.80
CA ALA A 55 -5.21 -4.47 5.07
C ALA A 55 -4.61 -3.23 5.77
N THR A 56 -3.29 -3.15 5.85
CA THR A 56 -2.59 -1.99 6.43
C THR A 56 -2.79 -0.72 5.59
N GLY A 57 -2.79 -0.84 4.26
CA GLY A 57 -3.08 0.29 3.36
C GLY A 57 -4.52 0.80 3.47
N ALA A 58 -5.49 -0.12 3.61
CA ALA A 58 -6.89 0.23 3.86
C ALA A 58 -7.07 0.90 5.21
N ALA A 59 -6.40 0.41 6.26
CA ALA A 59 -6.43 1.04 7.58
C ALA A 59 -5.85 2.46 7.55
N LEU A 60 -4.73 2.70 6.83
CA LEU A 60 -4.18 4.05 6.63
C LEU A 60 -5.15 4.96 5.88
N PHE A 61 -5.79 4.45 4.83
CA PHE A 61 -6.81 5.20 4.08
C PHE A 61 -7.98 5.59 4.98
N LEU A 62 -8.48 4.66 5.79
CA LEU A 62 -9.60 4.88 6.71
C LEU A 62 -9.26 5.87 7.84
N MET A 63 -7.99 6.04 8.21
CA MET A 63 -7.58 7.08 9.16
C MET A 63 -7.75 8.50 8.61
N GLN A 64 -7.51 8.73 7.32
CA GLN A 64 -7.61 10.05 6.69
C GLN A 64 -8.25 9.99 5.29
N PRO A 65 -9.52 9.53 5.18
CA PRO A 65 -10.12 9.17 3.90
C PRO A 65 -10.26 10.38 2.97
N ALA A 66 -10.64 11.55 3.51
CA ALA A 66 -10.77 12.77 2.71
C ALA A 66 -9.43 13.22 2.10
N ARG A 67 -8.33 13.12 2.87
CA ARG A 67 -7.01 13.51 2.40
C ARG A 67 -6.49 12.57 1.30
N TYR A 68 -6.65 11.27 1.50
CA TYR A 68 -6.20 10.29 0.51
C TYR A 68 -7.09 10.24 -0.74
N ALA A 69 -8.40 10.42 -0.61
CA ALA A 69 -9.33 10.41 -1.76
C ALA A 69 -9.05 11.55 -2.75
N HIS A 70 -8.63 12.72 -2.27
CA HIS A 70 -8.29 13.87 -3.10
C HIS A 70 -6.84 13.87 -3.63
N SER A 71 -6.01 12.91 -3.20
CA SER A 71 -4.59 12.85 -3.62
C SER A 71 -4.42 12.06 -4.91
N ALA A 72 -4.00 12.72 -5.99
CA ALA A 72 -3.65 12.03 -7.25
C ALA A 72 -2.52 11.01 -7.05
N ALA A 73 -1.55 11.32 -6.20
CA ALA A 73 -0.42 10.43 -5.90
C ALA A 73 -0.87 9.13 -5.23
N PHE A 74 -1.91 9.18 -4.39
CA PHE A 74 -2.52 7.99 -3.81
C PHE A 74 -3.14 7.09 -4.89
N TRP A 75 -3.93 7.66 -5.80
CA TRP A 75 -4.54 6.91 -6.89
C TRP A 75 -3.50 6.31 -7.85
N ILE A 76 -2.44 7.04 -8.18
CA ILE A 76 -1.32 6.53 -8.98
C ILE A 76 -0.68 5.33 -8.27
N LYS A 77 -0.42 5.43 -6.96
CA LYS A 77 0.15 4.31 -6.18
C LYS A 77 -0.76 3.07 -6.22
N VAL A 78 -2.08 3.25 -6.06
CA VAL A 78 -3.05 2.15 -6.13
C VAL A 78 -3.04 1.50 -7.52
N LEU A 79 -3.07 2.30 -8.60
CA LEU A 79 -3.02 1.80 -9.97
C LEU A 79 -1.73 1.00 -10.25
N LEU A 80 -0.58 1.49 -9.78
CA LEU A 80 0.71 0.79 -9.92
C LEU A 80 0.72 -0.55 -9.17
N ILE A 81 0.19 -0.59 -7.94
CA ILE A 81 0.09 -1.83 -7.18
C ILE A 81 -0.81 -2.84 -7.91
N VAL A 82 -1.96 -2.40 -8.41
CA VAL A 82 -2.87 -3.26 -9.21
C VAL A 82 -2.15 -3.79 -10.45
N ALA A 83 -1.39 -2.95 -11.15
CA ALA A 83 -0.63 -3.36 -12.33
C ALA A 83 0.43 -4.45 -12.02
N VAL A 84 1.03 -4.42 -10.83
CA VAL A 84 2.01 -5.44 -10.36
C VAL A 84 1.32 -6.74 -9.92
N VAL A 85 0.13 -6.64 -9.31
CA VAL A 85 -0.63 -7.80 -8.81
C VAL A 85 -1.25 -8.60 -9.95
N VAL A 86 -1.78 -7.91 -10.97
CA VAL A 86 -2.44 -8.56 -12.10
C VAL A 86 -1.41 -9.39 -12.87
N PRO A 87 -1.62 -10.72 -12.99
CA PRO A 87 -0.67 -11.59 -13.66
C PRO A 87 -0.54 -11.18 -15.13
N ARG A 88 0.61 -10.60 -15.46
CA ARG A 88 1.04 -10.31 -16.82
C ARG A 88 2.42 -10.94 -17.02
N ARG A 89 2.74 -11.34 -18.25
CA ARG A 89 4.13 -11.66 -18.62
C ARG A 89 4.92 -10.35 -18.75
N ILE A 90 5.20 -9.74 -17.60
CA ILE A 90 6.09 -8.58 -17.48
C ILE A 90 7.49 -9.09 -17.12
N GLY A 91 8.51 -8.62 -17.84
CA GLY A 91 9.90 -8.98 -17.55
C GLY A 91 10.34 -8.45 -16.19
N LEU A 92 11.35 -9.08 -15.58
CA LEU A 92 11.89 -8.70 -14.26
C LEU A 92 12.16 -7.19 -14.13
N TRP A 93 12.81 -6.61 -15.14
CA TRP A 93 13.14 -5.18 -15.16
C TRP A 93 11.91 -4.27 -15.16
N ALA A 94 10.82 -4.67 -15.84
CA ALA A 94 9.57 -3.93 -15.80
C ALA A 94 8.92 -4.00 -14.42
N THR A 95 8.97 -5.17 -13.76
CA THR A 95 8.49 -5.35 -12.38
C THR A 95 9.30 -4.51 -11.39
N VAL A 96 10.62 -4.47 -11.53
CA VAL A 96 11.50 -3.60 -10.72
C VAL A 96 11.19 -2.13 -10.96
N GLY A 97 11.02 -1.71 -12.23
CA GLY A 97 10.63 -0.35 -12.58
C GLY A 97 9.27 0.07 -11.99
N LEU A 98 8.27 -0.83 -12.05
CA LEU A 98 6.97 -0.62 -11.40
C LEU A 98 7.10 -0.49 -9.89
N TRP A 99 7.91 -1.35 -9.25
CA TRP A 99 8.18 -1.25 -7.82
C TRP A 99 8.86 0.06 -7.43
N PHE A 100 9.84 0.50 -8.22
CA PHE A 100 10.47 1.80 -8.03
C PHE A 100 9.45 2.94 -8.15
N ALA A 101 8.56 2.89 -9.15
CA ALA A 101 7.49 3.87 -9.31
C ALA A 101 6.52 3.89 -8.11
N VAL A 102 6.20 2.74 -7.52
CA VAL A 102 5.38 2.65 -6.29
C VAL A 102 6.06 3.39 -5.12
N ILE A 103 7.38 3.25 -4.96
CA ILE A 103 8.16 3.92 -3.91
C ILE A 103 8.19 5.44 -4.16
N CYS A 104 8.43 5.87 -5.40
CA CYS A 104 8.41 7.29 -5.77
C CYS A 104 7.02 7.92 -5.53
N ALA A 105 5.94 7.25 -5.93
CA ALA A 105 4.58 7.70 -5.69
C ALA A 105 4.27 7.82 -4.18
N ALA A 106 4.77 6.88 -3.37
CA ALA A 106 4.62 6.95 -1.92
C ALA A 106 5.32 8.18 -1.32
N ARG A 107 6.51 8.56 -1.83
CA ARG A 107 7.19 9.80 -1.41
C ARG A 107 6.44 11.05 -1.86
N ALA A 108 5.85 11.05 -3.05
CA ALA A 108 5.06 12.19 -3.53
C ALA A 108 3.89 12.52 -2.58
N ILE A 109 3.22 11.52 -2.00
CA ILE A 109 2.13 11.74 -1.02
C ILE A 109 2.60 12.52 0.21
N ALA A 110 3.89 12.47 0.58
CA ALA A 110 4.40 13.22 1.72
C ALA A 110 4.58 14.73 1.44
N TYR A 111 4.57 15.15 0.17
CA TYR A 111 4.81 16.53 -0.25
C TYR A 111 3.55 17.28 -0.71
N PHE A 112 2.38 16.63 -0.69
CA PHE A 112 1.08 17.18 -1.07
C PHE A 112 0.02 16.91 0.02
#